data_AF-I9L7L8-F1
#
_entry.id   AF-I9L7L8-F1
#
_cell.length_a   1.000
_cell.length_b   1.000
_cell.length_c   1.000
_cell.angle_alpha   90.00
_cell.angle_beta   90.00
_cell.angle_gamma   90.00
#
_symmetry.space_group_name_H-M   'P 1'
#
loop_
_entity.id
_entity.type
_entity.pdbx_description
1 polymer ?
#
loop_
_entity_poly.entity_id
_entity_poly.type
_entity_poly.pdbx_seq_one_letter_code
_entity_poly.pdbx_strand_id
1 'polypeptide(L)'
;MFKGFSIKQHLMTGVSYMIPIVVVGGLCMAIAKVFGGALVGDQTNTIPWMINEIGKAAMVFVVPVLAAGIAYSIADRPGIVPGLIMGFIANNIKAGFIGGVVGALLVGYLVLFLKNYLKVPNSLKGLMPIMVLPLLSSVIMGLIMIGLLGEPIAAFQNGILVWMKSMQGGSKFLLGAIIGAMMGFDMGGPVNKTAGLFAKGLMVDKIFGPASAMIIGGMVPPLGVSLSVLLSKKKYSKAEVEAAKATFPLGLCYITEGVLPFAASDPLRVIPACSIGSAVAGGLALMWGTASPVPHGGIFVVPLMDNPLMFLLALGIGTVVTATILTLLKPTRVEGDEESNTEENVNLDDLEIKIG
;
A
#
# COMPACT_ATOMS: atom_id res chain seq x y z
N MET A 1 7.82 -1.47 -30.52
CA MET A 1 8.32 -2.38 -29.47
C MET A 1 7.68 -1.94 -28.16
N PHE A 2 6.61 -2.62 -27.72
CA PHE A 2 5.99 -2.35 -26.43
C PHE A 2 7.05 -2.67 -25.35
N LYS A 3 7.58 -1.65 -24.65
CA LYS A 3 8.37 -1.93 -23.45
C LYS A 3 7.45 -2.69 -22.50
N GLY A 4 7.78 -3.94 -22.20
CA GLY A 4 6.97 -4.91 -21.48
C GLY A 4 6.80 -4.58 -20.01
N PHE A 5 6.23 -3.41 -19.70
CA PHE A 5 5.74 -3.12 -18.37
C PHE A 5 4.42 -3.86 -18.17
N SER A 6 4.36 -4.68 -17.12
CA SER A 6 3.10 -5.29 -16.71
C SER A 6 2.13 -4.19 -16.26
N ILE A 7 0.81 -4.39 -16.46
CA ILE A 7 -0.23 -3.47 -15.96
C ILE A 7 -0.01 -3.15 -14.48
N LYS A 8 0.42 -4.13 -13.69
CA LYS A 8 0.81 -3.96 -12.29
C LYS A 8 1.84 -2.86 -12.11
N GLN A 9 2.87 -2.78 -12.95
CA GLN A 9 3.90 -1.75 -12.81
C GLN A 9 3.34 -0.35 -13.06
N HIS A 10 2.47 -0.20 -14.07
CA HIS A 10 1.79 1.07 -14.33
C HIS A 10 0.95 1.53 -13.13
N LEU A 11 0.19 0.61 -12.53
CA LEU A 11 -0.60 0.87 -11.32
C LEU A 11 0.30 1.29 -10.15
N MET A 12 1.40 0.57 -9.92
CA MET A 12 2.34 0.86 -8.84
C MET A 12 3.02 2.23 -9.01
N THR A 13 3.31 2.65 -10.25
CA THR A 13 3.82 4.00 -10.52
C THR A 13 2.81 5.07 -10.10
N GLY A 14 1.55 4.96 -10.52
CA GLY A 14 0.50 5.91 -10.11
C GLY A 14 0.31 5.99 -8.60
N VAL A 15 0.29 4.83 -7.94
CA VAL A 15 0.14 4.75 -6.48
C VAL A 15 1.30 5.42 -5.76
N SER A 16 2.52 5.21 -6.26
CA SER A 16 3.72 5.82 -5.68
C SER A 16 3.68 7.35 -5.75
N TYR A 17 3.14 7.91 -6.83
CA TYR A 17 3.01 9.37 -6.99
C TYR A 17 1.87 9.97 -6.16
N MET A 18 0.80 9.23 -5.86
CA MET A 18 -0.27 9.75 -5.00
C MET A 18 0.05 9.66 -3.49
N ILE A 19 0.94 8.75 -3.05
CA ILE A 19 1.21 8.54 -1.61
C ILE A 19 1.62 9.83 -0.90
N PRO A 20 2.59 10.63 -1.39
CA PRO A 20 2.95 11.89 -0.73
C PRO A 20 1.77 12.84 -0.54
N ILE A 21 0.84 12.87 -1.49
CA ILE A 21 -0.36 13.72 -1.45
C ILE A 21 -1.32 13.23 -0.36
N VAL A 22 -1.56 11.91 -0.30
CA VAL A 22 -2.40 11.32 0.75
C VAL A 22 -1.79 11.54 2.13
N VAL A 23 -0.46 11.42 2.25
CA VAL A 23 0.25 11.68 3.52
C VAL A 23 0.07 13.12 3.96
N VAL A 24 0.35 14.10 3.09
CA VAL A 24 0.16 15.53 3.40
C VAL A 24 -1.31 15.82 3.73
N GLY A 25 -2.24 15.36 2.89
CA GLY A 25 -3.68 15.55 3.08
C GLY A 25 -4.18 15.00 4.42
N GLY A 26 -3.88 13.72 4.68
CA GLY A 26 -4.28 13.03 5.90
C GLY A 26 -3.65 13.62 7.16
N LEU A 27 -2.35 13.94 7.15
CA LEU A 27 -1.66 14.54 8.29
C LEU A 27 -2.17 15.94 8.60
N CYS A 28 -2.34 16.80 7.59
CA CYS A 28 -2.89 18.14 7.80
C CYS A 28 -4.30 18.06 8.42
N MET A 29 -5.19 17.22 7.86
CA MET A 29 -6.54 17.05 8.40
C MET A 29 -6.54 16.47 9.82
N ALA A 30 -5.62 15.55 10.13
CA ALA A 30 -5.50 14.97 11.47
C ALA A 30 -4.98 16.00 12.49
N ILE A 31 -3.91 16.71 12.18
CA ILE A 31 -3.33 17.78 13.01
C ILE A 31 -4.38 18.86 13.26
N ALA A 32 -5.11 19.27 12.22
CA ALA A 32 -6.19 20.23 12.36
C ALA A 32 -7.26 19.78 13.36
N LYS A 33 -7.66 18.52 13.33
CA LYS A 33 -8.62 17.96 14.30
C LYS A 33 -8.05 17.89 15.72
N VAL A 34 -6.76 17.59 15.88
CA VAL A 34 -6.11 17.55 17.20
C VAL A 34 -6.13 18.93 17.86
N PHE A 35 -5.85 20.00 17.11
CA PHE A 35 -5.78 21.36 17.66
C PHE A 35 -7.10 22.15 17.59
N GLY A 36 -7.95 21.90 16.60
CA GLY A 36 -9.22 22.59 16.38
C GLY A 36 -10.46 21.82 16.87
N GLY A 37 -10.29 20.60 17.36
CA GLY A 37 -11.37 19.72 17.78
C GLY A 37 -12.18 19.13 16.62
N ALA A 38 -13.23 18.37 16.96
CA ALA A 38 -14.04 17.64 15.98
C ALA A 38 -14.76 18.56 14.97
N LEU A 39 -15.07 19.79 15.38
CA LEU A 39 -15.77 20.80 14.57
C LEU A 39 -14.82 21.80 13.90
N VAL A 40 -13.54 21.44 13.72
CA VAL A 40 -12.53 22.32 13.09
C VAL A 40 -12.97 22.84 11.71
N GLY A 41 -13.84 22.10 10.99
CA GLY A 41 -14.38 22.51 9.70
C GLY A 41 -15.28 23.76 9.74
N ASP A 42 -15.91 24.03 10.89
CA ASP A 42 -16.86 25.13 11.08
C ASP A 42 -16.18 26.38 11.67
N GLN A 43 -14.95 26.23 12.17
CA GLN A 43 -14.16 27.28 12.80
C GLN A 43 -13.37 28.09 11.76
N THR A 44 -14.08 28.71 10.82
CA THR A 44 -13.47 29.49 9.72
C THR A 44 -12.50 30.55 10.24
N ASN A 45 -11.42 30.81 9.49
CA ASN A 45 -10.36 31.78 9.82
C ASN A 45 -9.46 31.43 11.03
N THR A 46 -9.57 30.22 11.59
CA THR A 46 -8.60 29.73 12.57
C THR A 46 -7.42 29.02 11.87
N ILE A 47 -6.24 28.98 12.50
CA ILE A 47 -5.10 28.24 11.98
C ILE A 47 -5.43 26.75 11.78
N PRO A 48 -6.06 26.03 12.73
CA PRO A 48 -6.46 24.65 12.52
C PRO A 48 -7.41 24.47 11.32
N TRP A 49 -8.36 25.37 11.11
CA TRP A 49 -9.21 25.36 9.92
C TRP A 49 -8.42 25.55 8.62
N MET A 50 -7.48 26.50 8.57
CA MET A 50 -6.62 26.70 7.41
C MET A 50 -5.80 25.44 7.08
N ILE A 51 -5.26 24.77 8.11
CA ILE A 51 -4.54 23.50 7.95
C ILE A 51 -5.48 22.40 7.42
N ASN A 52 -6.72 22.34 7.91
CA ASN A 52 -7.73 21.39 7.41
C ASN A 52 -8.05 21.64 5.93
N GLU A 53 -8.18 22.89 5.50
CA GLU A 53 -8.44 23.24 4.10
C GLU A 53 -7.25 22.90 3.18
N ILE A 54 -6.01 23.13 3.63
CA ILE A 54 -4.82 22.65 2.90
C ILE A 54 -4.88 21.12 2.73
N GLY A 55 -5.25 20.41 3.78
CA GLY A 55 -5.40 18.95 3.74
C GLY A 55 -6.49 18.51 2.76
N LYS A 56 -7.67 19.14 2.79
CA LYS A 56 -8.76 18.88 1.84
C LYS A 56 -8.34 19.15 0.39
N ALA A 57 -7.61 20.24 0.15
CA ALA A 57 -7.11 20.60 -1.18
C ALA A 57 -6.15 19.52 -1.71
N ALA A 58 -5.23 19.02 -0.88
CA ALA A 58 -4.35 17.90 -1.25
C ALA A 58 -5.17 16.66 -1.64
N MET A 59 -6.21 16.32 -0.88
CA MET A 59 -7.05 15.14 -1.15
C MET A 59 -7.75 15.18 -2.53
N VAL A 60 -8.04 16.37 -3.07
CA VAL A 60 -8.62 16.51 -4.43
C VAL A 60 -7.66 16.02 -5.52
N PHE A 61 -6.36 16.19 -5.33
CA PHE A 61 -5.34 15.84 -6.32
C PHE A 61 -4.92 14.36 -6.29
N VAL A 62 -5.40 13.57 -5.33
CA VAL A 62 -5.01 12.16 -5.17
C VAL A 62 -5.34 11.33 -6.41
N VAL A 63 -6.61 11.31 -6.87
CA VAL A 63 -7.00 10.58 -8.10
C VAL A 63 -6.34 11.19 -9.36
N PRO A 64 -6.34 12.52 -9.58
CA PRO A 64 -5.64 13.13 -10.70
C PRO A 64 -4.17 12.72 -10.81
N VAL A 65 -3.42 12.78 -9.72
CA VAL A 65 -1.98 12.46 -9.74
C VAL A 65 -1.72 10.97 -9.89
N LEU A 66 -2.55 10.13 -9.27
CA LEU A 66 -2.53 8.69 -9.56
C LEU A 66 -2.73 8.42 -11.05
N ALA A 67 -3.75 9.03 -11.64
CA ALA A 67 -4.11 8.81 -13.04
C ALA A 67 -3.03 9.34 -13.99
N ALA A 68 -2.45 10.51 -13.66
CA ALA A 68 -1.31 11.07 -14.37
C ALA A 68 -0.09 10.15 -14.31
N GLY A 69 0.21 9.56 -13.15
CA GLY A 69 1.33 8.63 -12.99
C GLY A 69 1.17 7.34 -13.78
N ILE A 70 -0.05 6.78 -13.81
CA ILE A 70 -0.38 5.60 -14.63
C ILE A 70 -0.22 5.95 -16.12
N ALA A 71 -0.88 7.01 -16.60
CA ALA A 71 -0.82 7.40 -18.01
C ALA A 71 0.61 7.77 -18.45
N TYR A 72 1.36 8.47 -17.59
CA TYR A 72 2.78 8.76 -17.78
C TYR A 72 3.61 7.49 -17.94
N SER A 73 3.39 6.48 -17.10
CA SER A 73 4.14 5.23 -17.18
C SER A 73 3.90 4.44 -18.47
N ILE A 74 2.77 4.69 -19.16
CA ILE A 74 2.42 4.06 -20.45
C ILE A 74 2.93 4.87 -21.64
N ALA A 75 2.75 6.20 -21.60
CA ALA A 75 2.90 7.07 -22.78
C ALA A 75 3.95 8.18 -22.64
N ASP A 76 4.74 8.17 -21.56
CA ASP A 76 5.67 9.22 -21.16
C ASP A 76 4.97 10.58 -20.89
N ARG A 77 5.72 11.69 -21.00
CA ARG A 77 5.25 13.05 -20.72
C ARG A 77 3.91 13.43 -21.40
N PRO A 78 3.63 13.04 -22.65
CA PRO A 78 2.34 13.34 -23.29
C PRO A 78 1.12 12.75 -22.56
N GLY A 79 1.29 11.70 -21.75
CA GLY A 79 0.22 11.08 -20.97
C GLY A 79 -0.14 11.82 -19.68
N ILE A 80 0.69 12.75 -19.20
CA ILE A 80 0.50 13.42 -17.90
C ILE A 80 -0.80 14.22 -17.87
N VAL A 81 -0.99 15.15 -18.80
CA VAL A 81 -2.17 16.04 -18.82
C VAL A 81 -3.47 15.24 -19.05
N PRO A 82 -3.55 14.32 -20.03
CA PRO A 82 -4.73 13.48 -20.19
C PRO A 82 -5.03 12.63 -18.96
N GLY A 83 -4.00 12.07 -18.31
CA GLY A 83 -4.16 11.33 -17.07
C GLY A 83 -4.72 12.20 -15.93
N LEU A 84 -4.17 13.41 -15.73
CA LEU A 84 -4.68 14.37 -14.74
C LEU A 84 -6.17 14.67 -14.99
N ILE A 85 -6.54 14.96 -16.24
CA ILE A 85 -7.93 15.26 -16.62
C ILE A 85 -8.83 14.06 -16.35
N MET A 86 -8.41 12.84 -16.71
CA MET A 86 -9.22 11.63 -16.46
C MET A 86 -9.42 11.37 -14.98
N GLY A 87 -8.39 11.56 -14.15
CA GLY A 87 -8.53 11.43 -12.70
C GLY A 87 -9.43 12.51 -12.10
N PHE A 88 -9.38 13.75 -12.61
CA PHE A 88 -10.26 14.82 -12.17
C PHE A 88 -11.72 14.60 -12.60
N ILE A 89 -11.95 14.13 -13.83
CA ILE A 89 -13.26 13.70 -14.30
C ILE A 89 -13.81 12.58 -13.42
N ALA A 90 -13.00 11.57 -13.10
CA ALA A 90 -13.39 10.45 -12.23
C ALA A 90 -13.88 10.92 -10.84
N ASN A 91 -13.23 11.94 -10.25
CA ASN A 91 -13.70 12.57 -9.03
C ASN A 91 -15.10 13.20 -9.20
N ASN A 92 -15.27 14.01 -10.25
CA ASN A 92 -16.50 14.79 -10.47
C ASN A 92 -17.71 13.92 -10.78
N ILE A 93 -17.51 12.83 -11.54
CA ILE A 93 -18.57 11.86 -11.84
C ILE A 93 -18.77 10.81 -10.75
N LYS A 94 -18.05 10.93 -9.61
CA LYS A 94 -18.09 9.99 -8.48
C LYS A 94 -17.68 8.55 -8.82
N ALA A 95 -16.85 8.38 -9.85
CA ALA A 95 -16.25 7.09 -10.20
C ALA A 95 -15.04 6.73 -9.30
N GLY A 96 -14.54 7.68 -8.52
CA GLY A 96 -13.58 7.45 -7.44
C GLY A 96 -12.24 6.89 -7.91
N PHE A 97 -11.56 6.14 -7.04
CA PHE A 97 -10.29 5.48 -7.35
C PHE A 97 -10.37 4.59 -8.59
N ILE A 98 -11.44 3.79 -8.72
CA ILE A 98 -11.62 2.84 -9.83
C ILE A 98 -11.74 3.57 -11.16
N GLY A 99 -12.57 4.62 -11.22
CA GLY A 99 -12.68 5.46 -12.41
C GLY A 99 -11.36 6.12 -12.79
N GLY A 100 -10.58 6.56 -11.80
CA GLY A 100 -9.26 7.11 -12.01
C GLY A 100 -8.30 6.11 -12.65
N VAL A 101 -8.22 4.89 -12.11
CA VAL A 101 -7.37 3.82 -12.65
C VAL A 101 -7.79 3.43 -14.06
N VAL A 102 -9.08 3.16 -14.28
CA VAL A 102 -9.61 2.75 -15.59
C VAL A 102 -9.39 3.86 -16.62
N GLY A 103 -9.79 5.09 -16.31
CA GLY A 103 -9.61 6.24 -17.18
C GLY A 103 -8.13 6.49 -17.51
N ALA A 104 -7.22 6.31 -16.55
CA ALA A 104 -5.79 6.49 -16.75
C ALA A 104 -5.15 5.42 -17.64
N LEU A 105 -5.51 4.15 -17.46
CA LEU A 105 -5.05 3.07 -18.33
C LEU A 105 -5.53 3.30 -19.76
N LEU A 106 -6.83 3.59 -19.93
CA LEU A 106 -7.42 3.82 -21.25
C LEU A 106 -6.80 5.04 -21.95
N VAL A 107 -6.66 6.17 -21.25
CA VAL A 107 -6.07 7.37 -21.85
C VAL A 107 -4.57 7.18 -22.13
N GLY A 108 -3.85 6.47 -21.27
CA GLY A 108 -2.44 6.14 -21.49
C GLY A 108 -2.23 5.33 -22.77
N TYR A 109 -3.01 4.25 -22.95
CA TYR A 109 -2.95 3.46 -24.18
C TYR A 109 -3.46 4.23 -25.41
N LEU A 110 -4.45 5.10 -25.25
CA LEU A 110 -4.91 5.97 -26.34
C LEU A 110 -3.81 6.94 -26.78
N VAL A 111 -3.12 7.59 -25.84
CA VAL A 111 -1.98 8.47 -26.17
C VAL A 111 -0.89 7.68 -26.88
N LEU A 112 -0.56 6.49 -26.39
CA LEU A 112 0.43 5.61 -27.03
C LEU A 112 0.00 5.20 -28.44
N PHE A 113 -1.27 4.89 -28.64
CA PHE A 113 -1.85 4.59 -29.94
C PHE A 113 -1.73 5.79 -30.89
N LEU A 114 -2.18 6.97 -30.48
CA LEU A 114 -2.08 8.19 -31.28
C LEU A 114 -0.62 8.53 -31.60
N LYS A 115 0.30 8.37 -30.64
CA LYS A 115 1.75 8.58 -30.84
C LYS A 115 2.33 7.70 -31.95
N ASN A 116 1.86 6.46 -32.07
CA ASN A 116 2.40 5.48 -33.02
C ASN A 116 1.71 5.52 -34.40
N TYR A 117 0.43 5.87 -34.46
CA TYR A 117 -0.37 5.73 -35.67
C TYR A 117 -0.81 7.06 -36.30
N LEU A 118 -0.83 8.17 -35.55
CA LEU A 118 -1.24 9.46 -36.09
C LEU A 118 -0.11 10.08 -36.92
N LYS A 119 -0.29 10.09 -38.24
CA LYS A 119 0.66 10.71 -39.18
C LYS A 119 0.35 12.20 -39.33
N VAL A 120 1.33 13.05 -39.04
CA VAL A 120 1.24 14.50 -39.23
C VAL A 120 2.37 15.01 -40.13
N PRO A 121 2.18 16.13 -40.85
CA PRO A 121 3.24 16.74 -41.64
C PRO A 121 4.45 17.13 -40.76
N ASN A 122 5.64 17.20 -41.37
CA ASN A 122 6.90 17.45 -40.66
C ASN A 122 6.89 18.74 -39.81
N SER A 123 6.17 19.77 -40.27
CA SER A 123 6.00 21.04 -39.54
C SER A 123 5.27 20.90 -38.21
N LEU A 124 4.44 19.87 -38.03
CA LEU A 124 3.63 19.67 -36.82
C LEU A 124 4.23 18.66 -35.83
N LYS A 125 5.33 17.99 -36.19
CA LYS A 125 5.97 16.97 -35.32
C LYS A 125 6.36 17.52 -33.95
N GLY A 126 6.82 18.77 -33.86
CA GLY A 126 7.16 19.41 -32.59
C GLY A 126 5.95 19.67 -31.69
N LEU A 127 4.77 19.88 -32.28
CA LEU A 127 3.52 20.14 -31.55
C LEU A 127 2.82 18.86 -31.09
N MET A 128 3.22 17.70 -31.60
CA MET A 128 2.61 16.41 -31.26
C MET A 128 2.59 16.12 -29.76
N PRO A 129 3.74 16.07 -29.06
CA PRO A 129 3.76 15.72 -27.64
C PRO A 129 3.23 16.81 -26.71
N ILE A 130 3.24 18.07 -27.14
CA ILE A 130 2.89 19.22 -26.28
C ILE A 130 1.40 19.57 -26.41
N MET A 131 0.84 19.48 -27.62
CA MET A 131 -0.50 20.00 -27.91
C MET A 131 -1.42 18.92 -28.49
N VAL A 132 -1.03 18.27 -29.60
CA VAL A 132 -1.94 17.40 -30.35
C VAL A 132 -2.31 16.15 -29.56
N LEU A 133 -1.32 15.42 -29.04
CA LEU A 133 -1.56 14.19 -28.29
C LEU A 133 -2.32 14.48 -26.99
N PRO A 134 -1.91 15.46 -26.15
CA PRO A 134 -2.67 15.76 -24.94
C PRO A 134 -4.11 16.21 -25.23
N LEU A 135 -4.34 17.09 -26.21
CA LEU A 135 -5.67 17.60 -26.53
C LEU A 135 -6.59 16.49 -27.03
N LEU A 136 -6.18 15.76 -28.08
CA LEU A 136 -7.03 14.74 -28.70
C LEU A 136 -7.35 13.61 -27.74
N SER A 137 -6.36 13.10 -27.02
CA SER A 137 -6.59 12.02 -26.06
C SER A 137 -7.48 12.45 -24.90
N SER A 138 -7.32 13.68 -24.39
CA SER A 138 -8.16 14.20 -23.30
C SER A 138 -9.61 14.39 -23.74
N VAL A 139 -9.84 14.94 -24.95
CA VAL A 139 -11.18 15.13 -25.48
C VAL A 139 -11.85 13.79 -25.77
N ILE A 140 -11.19 12.90 -26.51
CA ILE A 140 -11.74 11.59 -26.87
C ILE A 140 -12.06 10.78 -25.62
N MET A 141 -11.08 10.61 -24.72
CA MET A 141 -11.30 9.81 -23.51
C MET A 141 -12.22 10.50 -22.51
N GLY A 142 -12.18 11.84 -22.43
CA GLY A 142 -13.10 12.61 -21.59
C GLY A 142 -14.55 12.44 -22.01
N LEU A 143 -14.85 12.49 -23.31
CA LEU A 143 -16.18 12.21 -23.84
C LEU A 143 -16.64 10.78 -23.54
N ILE A 144 -15.74 9.80 -23.68
CA ILE A 144 -16.04 8.39 -23.35
C ILE A 144 -16.30 8.22 -21.85
N MET A 145 -15.47 8.82 -21.00
CA MET A 145 -15.61 8.74 -19.54
C MET A 145 -16.87 9.44 -19.05
N ILE A 146 -17.25 10.58 -19.62
CA ILE A 146 -18.46 11.31 -19.20
C ILE A 146 -19.72 10.68 -19.80
N GLY A 147 -19.70 10.34 -21.08
CA GLY A 147 -20.90 9.95 -21.84
C GLY A 147 -21.22 8.45 -21.83
N LEU A 148 -20.24 7.58 -21.59
CA LEU A 148 -20.45 6.12 -21.70
C LEU A 148 -20.00 5.35 -20.45
N LEU A 149 -18.76 5.57 -19.98
CA LEU A 149 -18.18 4.74 -18.92
C LEU A 149 -18.44 5.26 -17.51
N GLY A 150 -18.75 6.55 -17.35
CA GLY A 150 -18.81 7.22 -16.06
C GLY A 150 -19.88 6.66 -15.15
N GLU A 151 -21.11 6.59 -15.65
CA GLU A 151 -22.26 6.07 -14.91
C GLU A 151 -22.08 4.62 -14.43
N PRO A 152 -21.72 3.63 -15.29
CA PRO A 152 -21.55 2.26 -14.82
C PRO A 152 -20.41 2.13 -13.80
N ILE A 153 -19.31 2.87 -13.96
CA ILE A 153 -18.21 2.83 -13.00
C ILE A 153 -18.63 3.48 -11.68
N ALA A 154 -19.30 4.62 -11.71
CA ALA A 154 -19.80 5.30 -10.51
C ALA A 154 -20.85 4.46 -9.77
N ALA A 155 -21.72 3.75 -10.49
CA ALA A 155 -22.68 2.82 -9.90
C ALA A 155 -21.97 1.65 -9.20
N PHE A 156 -20.95 1.07 -9.85
CA PHE A 156 -20.14 0.01 -9.26
C PHE A 156 -19.38 0.49 -8.01
N GLN A 157 -18.76 1.67 -8.11
CA GLN A 157 -18.07 2.32 -7.00
C GLN A 157 -19.01 2.55 -5.82
N ASN A 158 -20.19 3.11 -6.06
CA ASN A 158 -21.20 3.31 -5.03
C ASN A 158 -21.66 1.96 -4.42
N GLY A 159 -21.79 0.91 -5.23
CA GLY A 159 -22.08 -0.44 -4.75
C GLY A 159 -21.06 -0.93 -3.73
N ILE A 160 -19.76 -0.73 -3.98
CA ILE A 160 -18.69 -1.05 -3.02
C ILE A 160 -18.83 -0.18 -1.76
N LEU A 161 -19.07 1.12 -1.90
CA LEU A 161 -19.24 2.02 -0.75
C LEU A 161 -20.42 1.60 0.15
N VAL A 162 -21.56 1.26 -0.45
CA VAL A 162 -22.76 0.78 0.25
C VAL A 162 -22.47 -0.55 0.94
N TRP A 163 -21.86 -1.50 0.23
CA TRP A 163 -21.47 -2.78 0.80
C TRP A 163 -20.59 -2.58 2.03
N MET A 164 -19.53 -1.77 1.92
CA MET A 164 -18.61 -1.51 3.03
C MET A 164 -19.28 -0.81 4.22
N LYS A 165 -20.17 0.16 3.97
CA LYS A 165 -20.92 0.86 5.03
C LYS A 165 -21.95 -0.04 5.71
N SER A 166 -22.48 -1.03 4.99
CA SER A 166 -23.43 -2.01 5.54
C SER A 166 -22.77 -3.09 6.41
N MET A 167 -21.44 -3.21 6.36
CA MET A 167 -20.72 -4.24 7.12
C MET A 167 -20.88 -4.03 8.62
N GLN A 168 -21.12 -5.13 9.34
CA GLN A 168 -21.23 -5.17 10.80
C GLN A 168 -20.50 -6.41 11.32
N GLY A 169 -19.91 -6.29 12.52
CA GLY A 169 -19.28 -7.41 13.25
C GLY A 169 -18.43 -8.33 12.36
N GLY A 170 -18.93 -9.55 12.14
CA GLY A 170 -18.22 -10.63 11.44
C GLY A 170 -17.79 -10.32 10.00
N SER A 171 -18.55 -9.53 9.23
CA SER A 171 -18.10 -9.17 7.87
C SER A 171 -16.91 -8.22 7.90
N LYS A 172 -16.88 -7.26 8.84
CA LYS A 172 -15.71 -6.38 9.06
C LYS A 172 -14.48 -7.19 9.46
N PHE A 173 -14.68 -8.17 10.33
CA PHE A 173 -13.63 -9.11 10.71
C PHE A 173 -13.08 -9.85 9.48
N LEU A 174 -13.95 -10.43 8.65
CA LEU A 174 -13.53 -11.19 7.47
C LEU A 174 -12.70 -10.33 6.50
N LEU A 175 -13.15 -9.12 6.17
CA LEU A 175 -12.40 -8.22 5.29
C LEU A 175 -11.04 -7.87 5.89
N GLY A 176 -11.01 -7.51 7.18
CA GLY A 176 -9.76 -7.19 7.87
C GLY A 176 -8.82 -8.39 7.96
N ALA A 177 -9.36 -9.59 8.12
CA ALA A 177 -8.60 -10.82 8.17
C ALA A 177 -7.98 -11.17 6.83
N ILE A 178 -8.69 -10.98 5.72
CA ILE A 178 -8.14 -11.16 4.37
C ILE A 178 -7.00 -10.18 4.11
N ILE A 179 -7.22 -8.89 4.38
CA ILE A 179 -6.19 -7.86 4.19
C ILE A 179 -4.98 -8.18 5.08
N GLY A 180 -5.21 -8.46 6.36
CA GLY A 180 -4.16 -8.83 7.32
C GLY A 180 -3.36 -10.06 6.87
N ALA A 181 -4.03 -11.14 6.47
CA ALA A 181 -3.39 -12.35 5.95
C ALA A 181 -2.47 -12.05 4.78
N MET A 182 -2.97 -11.29 3.80
CA MET A 182 -2.20 -10.91 2.62
C MET A 182 -0.96 -10.08 2.97
N MET A 183 -1.06 -9.20 3.97
CA MET A 183 0.08 -8.41 4.45
C MET A 183 1.15 -9.28 5.12
N GLY A 184 0.74 -10.30 5.87
CA GLY A 184 1.65 -11.24 6.55
C GLY A 184 2.19 -12.39 5.70
N PHE A 185 1.80 -12.47 4.41
CA PHE A 185 2.09 -13.62 3.56
C PHE A 185 3.51 -13.64 2.99
N ASP A 186 3.93 -12.57 2.34
CA ASP A 186 5.20 -12.51 1.60
C ASP A 186 6.09 -11.30 1.96
N MET A 187 5.84 -10.66 3.11
CA MET A 187 6.76 -9.74 3.79
C MET A 187 7.27 -8.61 2.87
N GLY A 188 6.35 -8.01 2.11
CA GLY A 188 6.66 -6.96 1.12
C GLY A 188 6.66 -7.44 -0.34
N GLY A 189 6.34 -8.71 -0.57
CA GLY A 189 6.19 -9.31 -1.88
C GLY A 189 4.93 -8.91 -2.65
N PRO A 190 4.61 -9.61 -3.76
CA PRO A 190 3.46 -9.34 -4.60
C PRO A 190 2.10 -9.32 -3.91
N VAL A 191 1.83 -10.23 -2.98
CA VAL A 191 0.54 -10.37 -2.28
C VAL A 191 0.35 -9.21 -1.32
N ASN A 192 1.37 -8.92 -0.50
CA ASN A 192 1.39 -7.76 0.39
C ASN A 192 1.20 -6.45 -0.39
N LYS A 193 1.93 -6.26 -1.49
CA LYS A 193 1.77 -5.05 -2.34
C LYS A 193 0.38 -4.94 -2.96
N THR A 194 -0.28 -6.05 -3.25
CA THR A 194 -1.65 -6.06 -3.79
C THR A 194 -2.68 -5.67 -2.74
N ALA A 195 -2.58 -6.22 -1.52
CA ALA A 195 -3.42 -5.79 -0.39
C ALA A 195 -3.19 -4.32 -0.04
N GLY A 196 -1.93 -3.90 -0.03
CA GLY A 196 -1.57 -2.51 0.22
C GLY A 196 -2.08 -1.56 -0.86
N LEU A 197 -2.07 -1.97 -2.13
CA LEU A 197 -2.67 -1.22 -3.23
C LEU A 197 -4.17 -1.06 -3.02
N PHE A 198 -4.88 -2.14 -2.69
CA PHE A 198 -6.31 -2.13 -2.43
C PHE A 198 -6.67 -1.19 -1.27
N ALA A 199 -6.00 -1.32 -0.13
CA ALA A 199 -6.26 -0.50 1.06
C ALA A 199 -6.00 0.99 0.80
N LYS A 200 -4.89 1.34 0.14
CA LYS A 200 -4.55 2.72 -0.22
C LYS A 200 -5.51 3.30 -1.26
N GLY A 201 -5.97 2.49 -2.20
CA GLY A 201 -6.97 2.92 -3.19
C GLY A 201 -8.29 3.34 -2.53
N LEU A 202 -8.74 2.59 -1.54
CA LEU A 202 -9.96 2.91 -0.80
C LEU A 202 -9.86 4.18 0.07
N MET A 203 -8.64 4.57 0.49
CA MET A 203 -8.44 5.84 1.20
C MET A 203 -8.83 7.05 0.36
N VAL A 204 -8.69 6.95 -0.97
CA VAL A 204 -9.05 8.01 -1.90
C VAL A 204 -10.55 8.30 -1.86
N ASP A 205 -11.33 7.24 -1.63
CA ASP A 205 -12.79 7.30 -1.45
C ASP A 205 -13.19 7.52 0.01
N LYS A 206 -12.24 7.96 0.85
CA LYS A 206 -12.41 8.25 2.29
C LYS A 206 -12.81 7.04 3.12
N ILE A 207 -12.41 5.84 2.69
CA ILE A 207 -12.58 4.61 3.46
C ILE A 207 -11.24 4.25 4.11
N PHE A 208 -11.09 4.62 5.38
CA PHE A 208 -9.82 4.52 6.11
C PHE A 208 -9.63 3.22 6.90
N GLY A 209 -10.68 2.41 7.08
CA GLY A 209 -10.62 1.13 7.80
C GLY A 209 -9.63 0.12 7.18
N PRO A 210 -9.71 -0.19 5.87
CA PRO A 210 -8.75 -1.08 5.21
C PRO A 210 -7.28 -0.66 5.40
N ALA A 211 -7.01 0.64 5.51
CA ALA A 211 -5.66 1.15 5.79
C ALA A 211 -5.17 0.76 7.20
N SER A 212 -6.02 0.69 8.23
CA SER A 212 -5.60 0.19 9.54
C SER A 212 -5.33 -1.32 9.53
N ALA A 213 -6.16 -2.13 8.84
CA ALA A 213 -5.86 -3.56 8.65
C ALA A 213 -4.55 -3.79 7.91
N MET A 214 -4.28 -2.98 6.88
CA MET A 214 -3.03 -3.03 6.15
C MET A 214 -1.85 -2.75 7.08
N ILE A 215 -1.90 -1.64 7.85
CA ILE A 215 -0.82 -1.25 8.75
C ILE A 215 -0.61 -2.32 9.83
N ILE A 216 -1.65 -2.73 10.54
CA ILE A 216 -1.51 -3.72 11.62
C ILE A 216 -1.03 -5.07 11.09
N GLY A 217 -1.48 -5.48 9.90
CA GLY A 217 -1.09 -6.73 9.26
C GLY A 217 0.38 -6.77 8.86
N GLY A 218 1.02 -5.62 8.62
CA GLY A 218 2.46 -5.54 8.41
C GLY A 218 3.29 -5.36 9.70
N MET A 219 2.69 -4.86 10.77
CA MET A 219 3.39 -4.74 12.07
C MET A 219 3.46 -6.08 12.81
N VAL A 220 2.42 -6.91 12.71
CA VAL A 220 2.32 -8.18 13.45
C VAL A 220 3.44 -9.20 13.14
N PRO A 221 3.84 -9.46 11.87
CA PRO A 221 4.85 -10.47 11.57
C PRO A 221 6.18 -10.24 12.30
N PRO A 222 6.85 -9.07 12.18
CA PRO A 222 8.10 -8.81 12.90
C PRO A 222 7.94 -8.83 14.43
N LEU A 223 6.87 -8.24 14.98
CA LEU A 223 6.66 -8.24 16.43
C LEU A 223 6.42 -9.67 16.96
N GLY A 224 5.63 -10.47 16.25
CA GLY A 224 5.29 -11.84 16.63
C GLY A 224 6.49 -12.78 16.55
N VAL A 225 7.32 -12.65 15.52
CA VAL A 225 8.57 -13.41 15.38
C VAL A 225 9.54 -13.04 16.51
N SER A 226 9.76 -11.74 16.76
CA SER A 226 10.62 -11.29 17.85
C SER A 226 10.14 -11.79 19.22
N LEU A 227 8.83 -11.78 19.46
CA LEU A 227 8.25 -12.32 20.69
C LEU A 227 8.46 -13.84 20.81
N SER A 228 8.25 -14.60 19.73
CA SER A 228 8.49 -16.05 19.72
C SER A 228 9.95 -16.39 20.02
N VAL A 229 10.90 -15.64 19.45
CA VAL A 229 12.33 -15.81 19.70
C VAL A 229 12.66 -15.53 21.17
N LEU A 230 12.06 -14.48 21.75
CA LEU A 230 12.26 -14.14 23.16
C LEU A 230 11.74 -15.22 24.10
N LEU A 231 10.57 -15.82 23.79
CA LEU A 231 9.94 -16.89 24.59
C LEU A 231 10.64 -18.25 24.43
N SER A 232 11.16 -18.55 23.24
CA SER A 232 11.66 -19.89 22.88
C SER A 232 13.04 -19.87 22.22
N LYS A 233 14.01 -19.17 22.82
CA LYS A 233 15.37 -19.00 22.27
C LYS A 233 16.04 -20.29 21.77
N LYS A 234 15.82 -21.41 22.46
CA LYS A 234 16.37 -22.75 22.10
C LYS A 234 15.87 -23.32 20.76
N LYS A 235 14.84 -22.71 20.17
CA LYS A 235 14.25 -23.11 18.87
C LYS A 235 14.84 -22.32 17.70
N TYR A 236 15.72 -21.36 17.96
CA TYR A 236 16.27 -20.43 16.98
C TYR A 236 17.81 -20.48 17.00
N SER A 237 18.45 -20.14 15.88
CA SER A 237 19.91 -20.06 15.80
C SER A 237 20.41 -18.81 16.49
N LYS A 238 21.70 -18.77 16.81
CA LYS A 238 22.35 -17.54 17.31
C LYS A 238 22.12 -16.35 16.38
N ALA A 239 22.23 -16.57 15.06
CA ALA A 239 21.96 -15.55 14.05
C ALA A 239 20.49 -15.06 14.07
N GLU A 240 19.51 -15.97 14.21
CA GLU A 240 18.10 -15.62 14.33
C GLU A 240 17.80 -14.86 15.64
N VAL A 241 18.46 -15.22 16.75
CA VAL A 241 18.34 -14.54 18.04
C VAL A 241 18.88 -13.12 17.96
N GLU A 242 20.02 -12.91 17.31
CA GLU A 242 20.58 -11.57 17.10
C GLU A 242 19.72 -10.74 16.14
N ALA A 243 19.25 -11.34 15.03
CA ALA A 243 18.36 -10.66 14.09
C ALA A 243 17.06 -10.19 14.77
N ALA A 244 16.50 -10.97 15.70
CA ALA A 244 15.25 -10.66 16.38
C ALA A 244 15.28 -9.33 17.16
N LYS A 245 16.47 -8.92 17.64
CA LYS A 245 16.67 -7.64 18.35
C LYS A 245 16.42 -6.45 17.42
N ALA A 246 16.82 -6.56 16.15
CA ALA A 246 16.56 -5.56 15.12
C ALA A 246 15.14 -5.68 14.55
N THR A 247 14.59 -6.90 14.46
CA THR A 247 13.24 -7.15 13.92
C THR A 247 12.14 -6.47 14.75
N PHE A 248 12.28 -6.39 16.08
CA PHE A 248 11.28 -5.76 16.95
C PHE A 248 11.03 -4.27 16.63
N PRO A 249 12.04 -3.38 16.64
CA PRO A 249 11.83 -1.97 16.28
C PRO A 249 11.39 -1.80 14.82
N LEU A 250 11.84 -2.65 13.90
CA LEU A 250 11.34 -2.65 12.52
C LEU A 250 9.83 -2.92 12.46
N GLY A 251 9.32 -3.82 13.30
CA GLY A 251 7.88 -4.07 13.40
C GLY A 251 7.08 -2.90 13.91
N LEU A 252 7.60 -2.15 14.88
CA LEU A 252 6.99 -0.89 15.31
C LEU A 252 6.93 0.14 14.18
N CYS A 253 7.91 0.14 13.28
CA CYS A 253 7.97 1.03 12.13
C CYS A 253 7.17 0.55 10.90
N TYR A 254 6.39 -0.55 11.00
CA TYR A 254 5.69 -1.14 9.86
C TYR A 254 6.66 -1.59 8.74
N ILE A 255 7.77 -2.21 9.12
CA ILE A 255 8.75 -2.80 8.20
C ILE A 255 8.68 -4.33 8.35
N THR A 256 7.93 -4.97 7.44
CA THR A 256 7.69 -6.42 7.43
C THR A 256 8.92 -7.24 7.08
N GLU A 257 9.87 -6.63 6.39
CA GLU A 257 11.07 -7.24 5.80
C GLU A 257 12.03 -7.76 6.87
N GLY A 258 11.93 -7.28 8.11
CA GLY A 258 12.69 -7.80 9.25
C GLY A 258 12.43 -9.28 9.55
N VAL A 259 11.40 -9.88 8.94
CA VAL A 259 11.06 -11.31 9.07
C VAL A 259 11.72 -12.18 7.99
N LEU A 260 12.23 -11.60 6.90
CA LEU A 260 12.78 -12.36 5.77
C LEU A 260 13.86 -13.38 6.17
N PRO A 261 14.80 -13.08 7.09
CA PRO A 261 15.79 -14.08 7.53
C PRO A 261 15.16 -15.32 8.17
N PHE A 262 14.05 -15.16 8.88
CA PHE A 262 13.32 -16.25 9.54
C PHE A 262 12.42 -17.01 8.57
N ALA A 263 11.80 -16.30 7.62
CA ALA A 263 11.01 -16.92 6.57
C ALA A 263 11.88 -17.71 5.59
N ALA A 264 13.11 -17.26 5.33
CA ALA A 264 14.08 -17.99 4.52
C ALA A 264 14.55 -19.29 5.21
N SER A 265 14.71 -19.28 6.54
CA SER A 265 15.14 -20.46 7.29
C SER A 265 14.02 -21.49 7.49
N ASP A 266 12.78 -21.05 7.68
CA ASP A 266 11.63 -21.94 7.94
C ASP A 266 10.31 -21.38 7.34
N PRO A 267 10.18 -21.40 6.00
CA PRO A 267 9.05 -20.77 5.31
C PRO A 267 7.71 -21.42 5.67
N LEU A 268 7.69 -22.75 5.82
CA LEU A 268 6.47 -23.53 6.07
C LEU A 268 5.81 -23.22 7.42
N ARG A 269 6.58 -22.71 8.40
CA ARG A 269 6.04 -22.34 9.72
C ARG A 269 5.91 -20.83 9.87
N VAL A 270 6.89 -20.07 9.38
CA VAL A 270 6.91 -18.61 9.52
C VAL A 270 5.83 -17.93 8.70
N ILE A 271 5.66 -18.29 7.43
CA ILE A 271 4.67 -17.63 6.57
C ILE A 271 3.24 -17.86 7.07
N PRO A 272 2.80 -19.10 7.38
CA PRO A 272 1.44 -19.32 7.89
C PRO A 272 1.21 -18.68 9.25
N ALA A 273 2.18 -18.73 10.17
CA ALA A 273 2.03 -18.11 11.49
C ALA A 273 1.85 -16.58 11.38
N CYS A 274 2.68 -15.93 10.58
CA CYS A 274 2.59 -14.49 10.32
C CYS A 274 1.26 -14.14 9.64
N SER A 275 0.87 -14.89 8.62
CA SER A 275 -0.41 -14.67 7.92
C SER A 275 -1.60 -14.80 8.86
N ILE A 276 -1.64 -15.82 9.72
CA ILE A 276 -2.73 -16.05 10.66
C ILE A 276 -2.78 -14.96 11.74
N GLY A 277 -1.64 -14.62 12.35
CA GLY A 277 -1.62 -13.56 13.35
C GLY A 277 -2.01 -12.19 12.77
N SER A 278 -1.53 -11.87 11.57
CA SER A 278 -1.93 -10.66 10.85
C SER A 278 -3.41 -10.68 10.47
N ALA A 279 -3.97 -11.84 10.10
CA ALA A 279 -5.39 -12.00 9.85
C ALA A 279 -6.24 -11.71 11.10
N VAL A 280 -5.85 -12.27 12.24
CA VAL A 280 -6.54 -12.02 13.52
C VAL A 280 -6.49 -10.53 13.88
N ALA A 281 -5.31 -9.91 13.83
CA ALA A 281 -5.16 -8.50 14.13
C ALA A 281 -5.94 -7.61 13.15
N GLY A 282 -5.83 -7.84 11.85
CA GLY A 282 -6.53 -7.07 10.81
C GLY A 282 -8.05 -7.20 10.96
N GLY A 283 -8.54 -8.40 11.24
CA GLY A 283 -9.96 -8.66 11.47
C GLY A 283 -10.48 -7.94 12.71
N LEU A 284 -9.78 -8.05 13.83
CA LEU A 284 -10.14 -7.32 15.07
C LEU A 284 -10.09 -5.81 14.87
N ALA A 285 -9.07 -5.30 14.18
CA ALA A 285 -8.90 -3.89 13.89
C ALA A 285 -10.10 -3.31 13.11
N LEU A 286 -10.57 -3.99 12.08
CA LEU A 286 -11.75 -3.53 11.32
C LEU A 286 -13.06 -3.73 12.11
N MET A 287 -13.18 -4.83 12.84
CA MET A 287 -14.35 -5.13 13.66
C MET A 287 -14.56 -4.06 14.74
N TRP A 288 -13.47 -3.63 15.40
CA TRP A 288 -13.48 -2.57 16.41
C TRP A 288 -13.47 -1.14 15.83
N GLY A 289 -13.60 -1.00 14.51
CA GLY A 289 -13.75 0.30 13.86
C GLY A 289 -12.50 1.16 13.94
N THR A 290 -11.31 0.55 13.91
CA THR A 290 -10.07 1.31 13.73
C THR A 290 -9.97 1.81 12.30
N ALA A 291 -9.40 2.99 12.10
CA ALA A 291 -9.18 3.58 10.78
C ALA A 291 -7.94 4.47 10.80
N SER A 292 -7.15 4.45 9.73
CA SER A 292 -5.94 5.28 9.62
C SER A 292 -6.09 6.33 8.51
N PRO A 293 -5.95 7.63 8.83
CA PRO A 293 -5.96 8.69 7.82
C PRO A 293 -4.66 8.74 7.01
N VAL A 294 -3.60 8.05 7.45
CA VAL A 294 -2.28 8.03 6.81
C VAL A 294 -1.96 6.61 6.32
N PRO A 295 -1.38 6.44 5.12
CA PRO A 295 -1.18 5.13 4.53
C PRO A 295 0.01 4.34 5.11
N HIS A 296 0.92 4.98 5.85
CA HIS A 296 2.11 4.35 6.42
C HIS A 296 2.56 5.10 7.68
N GLY A 297 3.37 4.45 8.52
CA GLY A 297 4.01 5.06 9.67
C GLY A 297 4.02 4.21 10.94
N GLY A 298 3.49 2.99 10.88
CA GLY A 298 3.51 2.04 12.00
C GLY A 298 2.95 2.62 13.29
N ILE A 299 3.69 2.46 14.39
CA ILE A 299 3.29 2.93 15.71
C ILE A 299 3.14 4.46 15.78
N PHE A 300 3.88 5.20 14.96
CA PHE A 300 3.91 6.67 15.00
C PHE A 300 2.60 7.31 14.51
N VAL A 301 1.80 6.59 13.71
CA VAL A 301 0.50 7.08 13.24
C VAL A 301 -0.66 6.67 14.12
N VAL A 302 -0.45 5.80 15.12
CA VAL A 302 -1.50 5.34 16.04
C VAL A 302 -2.22 6.50 16.72
N PRO A 303 -1.56 7.56 17.25
CA PRO A 303 -2.27 8.67 17.88
C PRO A 303 -3.23 9.43 16.95
N LEU A 304 -3.08 9.28 15.63
CA LEU A 304 -3.90 9.93 14.61
C LEU A 304 -5.02 9.03 14.09
N MET A 305 -5.08 7.77 14.52
CA MET A 305 -6.09 6.80 14.08
C MET A 305 -7.41 6.96 14.83
N ASP A 306 -8.49 6.51 14.22
CA ASP A 306 -9.74 6.25 14.92
C ASP A 306 -9.57 5.01 15.81
N ASN A 307 -10.05 5.07 17.05
CA ASN A 307 -9.96 4.00 18.06
C ASN A 307 -8.53 3.46 18.29
N PRO A 308 -7.55 4.32 18.66
CA PRO A 308 -6.14 3.95 18.74
C PRO A 308 -5.85 2.87 19.79
N LEU A 309 -6.60 2.85 20.90
CA LEU A 309 -6.45 1.82 21.93
C LEU A 309 -6.87 0.44 21.42
N MET A 310 -7.94 0.36 20.63
CA MET A 310 -8.39 -0.89 20.02
C MET A 310 -7.40 -1.38 18.97
N PHE A 311 -6.74 -0.47 18.25
CA PHE A 311 -5.65 -0.80 17.34
C PHE A 311 -4.48 -1.45 18.09
N LEU A 312 -4.03 -0.86 19.21
CA LEU A 312 -2.94 -1.41 20.02
C LEU A 312 -3.30 -2.78 20.63
N LEU A 313 -4.55 -2.94 21.07
CA LEU A 313 -5.04 -4.22 21.58
C LEU A 313 -5.03 -5.30 20.49
N ALA A 314 -5.54 -4.99 19.30
CA ALA A 314 -5.55 -5.92 18.17
C ALA A 314 -4.12 -6.29 17.73
N LEU A 315 -3.19 -5.33 17.78
CA LEU A 315 -1.78 -5.52 17.46
C LEU A 315 -1.14 -6.49 18.45
N GLY A 316 -1.40 -6.29 19.74
CA GLY A 316 -0.95 -7.20 20.81
C GLY A 316 -1.50 -8.61 20.62
N ILE A 317 -2.80 -8.75 20.34
CA ILE A 317 -3.43 -10.07 20.12
C ILE A 317 -2.81 -10.79 18.92
N GLY A 318 -2.70 -10.15 17.76
CA GLY A 318 -2.09 -10.77 16.58
C GLY A 318 -0.62 -11.13 16.80
N THR A 319 0.13 -10.28 17.51
CA THR A 319 1.52 -10.54 17.89
C THR A 319 1.63 -11.80 18.74
N VAL A 320 0.77 -11.95 19.76
CA VAL A 320 0.71 -13.14 20.62
C VAL A 320 0.29 -14.38 19.82
N VAL A 321 -0.67 -14.26 18.90
CA VAL A 321 -1.09 -15.37 18.03
C VAL A 321 0.07 -15.87 17.16
N THR A 322 0.77 -14.97 16.44
CA THR A 322 1.96 -15.33 15.66
C THR A 322 3.01 -16.01 16.54
N ALA A 323 3.30 -15.42 17.71
CA ALA A 323 4.32 -15.94 18.61
C ALA A 323 3.97 -17.32 19.16
N THR A 324 2.71 -17.54 19.51
CA THR A 324 2.21 -18.82 20.03
C THR A 324 2.29 -19.91 18.96
N ILE A 325 1.86 -19.63 17.73
CA ILE A 325 1.93 -20.59 16.62
C ILE A 325 3.38 -20.99 16.36
N LEU A 326 4.31 -20.03 16.29
CA LEU A 326 5.73 -20.32 16.08
C LEU A 326 6.36 -21.07 17.23
N THR A 327 6.05 -20.66 18.47
CA THR A 327 6.55 -21.32 19.68
C THR A 327 6.09 -22.77 19.74
N LEU A 328 4.87 -23.09 19.30
CA LEU A 328 4.37 -24.46 19.30
C LEU A 328 4.91 -25.29 18.13
N LEU A 329 4.97 -24.73 16.92
CA LEU A 329 5.29 -25.47 15.69
C LEU A 329 6.78 -25.64 15.41
N LYS A 330 7.64 -24.70 15.84
CA LYS A 330 9.09 -24.86 15.63
C LYS A 330 9.65 -25.97 16.54
N PRO A 331 10.48 -26.89 16.02
CA PRO A 331 11.17 -27.87 16.84
C PRO A 331 12.26 -27.21 17.68
N THR A 332 12.61 -27.83 18.81
CA THR A 332 13.81 -27.46 19.56
C THR A 332 15.03 -27.87 18.74
N ARG A 333 15.99 -26.95 18.54
CA ARG A 333 17.26 -27.30 17.90
C ARG A 333 18.06 -28.19 18.85
N VAL A 334 18.64 -29.26 18.32
CA VAL A 334 19.62 -30.10 19.01
C VAL A 334 20.98 -29.42 18.84
N GLU A 335 21.79 -29.32 19.90
CA GLU A 335 23.04 -28.53 19.97
C GLU A 335 24.20 -29.01 19.05
N GLY A 336 23.93 -29.71 17.93
CA GLY A 336 24.94 -30.25 17.01
C GLY A 336 24.97 -29.64 15.60
N ASP A 337 24.04 -28.76 15.23
CA ASP A 337 23.95 -28.20 13.86
C ASP A 337 24.83 -26.95 13.64
N GLU A 338 25.74 -26.63 14.56
CA GLU A 338 26.57 -25.41 14.47
C GLU A 338 27.77 -25.54 13.51
N GLU A 339 28.21 -26.75 13.14
CA GLU A 339 29.49 -26.92 12.39
C GLU A 339 29.35 -27.02 10.87
N SER A 340 28.20 -27.40 10.30
CA SER A 340 28.15 -27.75 8.86
C SER A 340 28.04 -26.57 7.88
N ASN A 341 27.88 -25.32 8.35
CA ASN A 341 27.68 -24.15 7.49
C ASN A 341 28.82 -23.12 7.55
N THR A 342 29.92 -23.45 8.23
CA THR A 342 31.09 -22.55 8.39
C THR A 342 32.34 -22.97 7.61
N GLU A 343 32.33 -24.13 6.94
CA GLU A 343 33.48 -24.66 6.18
C GLU A 343 33.34 -24.58 4.64
N GLU A 344 32.58 -23.62 4.11
CA GLU A 344 32.87 -23.09 2.77
C GLU A 344 33.53 -21.71 2.90
N ASN A 345 34.59 -21.62 3.72
CA ASN A 345 35.62 -20.63 3.49
C ASN A 345 36.41 -21.09 2.27
N VAL A 346 36.15 -20.45 1.13
CA VAL A 346 37.01 -20.49 -0.04
C VAL A 346 38.44 -20.25 0.44
N ASN A 347 39.28 -21.28 0.31
CA ASN A 347 40.70 -21.20 0.62
C ASN A 347 41.31 -20.18 -0.35
N LEU A 348 41.65 -19.00 0.15
CA LEU A 348 42.21 -17.89 -0.63
C LEU A 348 43.68 -18.13 -1.02
N ASP A 349 44.24 -19.28 -0.65
CA ASP A 349 45.62 -19.68 -0.97
C ASP A 349 45.75 -20.38 -2.35
N ASP A 350 44.64 -20.69 -3.04
CA ASP A 350 44.67 -21.31 -4.39
C ASP A 350 44.72 -20.27 -5.55
N LEU A 351 44.91 -18.98 -5.25
CA LEU A 351 45.01 -17.90 -6.25
C LEU A 351 46.46 -17.39 -6.42
N GLU A 352 47.42 -18.30 -6.53
CA GLU A 352 48.74 -17.96 -7.11
C GLU A 352 48.73 -18.07 -8.65
N ILE A 353 48.60 -16.91 -9.28
CA ILE A 353 49.36 -16.40 -10.45
C ILE A 353 49.51 -17.31 -11.69
N LYS A 354 48.99 -16.81 -12.83
CA LYS A 354 49.79 -16.67 -14.06
C LYS A 354 49.45 -15.36 -14.77
N ILE A 355 50.34 -14.37 -14.62
CA ILE A 355 50.44 -13.24 -15.55
C ILE A 355 51.33 -13.72 -16.70
N GLY A 356 50.76 -13.74 -17.90
CA GLY A 356 51.42 -14.01 -19.18
C GLY A 356 50.53 -13.49 -20.29
#